data_AF-A0A7G8V2T4-F1
#
_entry.id   AF-A0A7G8V2T4-F1
#
_cell.length_a   1.000
_cell.length_b   1.000
_cell.length_c   1.000
_cell.angle_alpha   90.00
_cell.angle_beta   90.00
_cell.angle_gamma   90.00
#
_symmetry.space_group_name_H-M   'P 1'
#
loop_
_entity.id
_entity.type
_entity.pdbx_description
1 polymer ?
#
loop_
_entity_poly.entity_id
_entity_poly.type
_entity_poly.pdbx_seq_one_letter_code
_entity_poly.pdbx_strand_id
1 'polypeptide(L)' 'MKTITVLTDFSERAENAARYALHLAQHLQANIILYHSFLVPASEPLSGQVYWSMEELILCSRTAESN' A
#
# COMPACT_ATOMS: atom_id res chain seq x y z
N MET A 1 -20.89 -13.06 17.49
CA MET A 1 -20.78 -11.58 17.47
C MET A 1 -20.55 -11.16 16.02
N LYS A 2 -21.33 -10.24 15.47
CA LYS A 2 -21.15 -9.74 14.10
C LYS A 2 -20.12 -8.60 14.13
N THR A 3 -19.19 -8.58 13.19
CA THR A 3 -18.15 -7.54 13.09
C THR A 3 -18.06 -7.07 11.64
N ILE A 4 -18.06 -5.76 11.44
CA ILE A 4 -17.82 -5.12 10.15
C ILE A 4 -16.35 -4.66 10.14
N THR A 5 -15.56 -5.21 9.22
CA THR A 5 -14.20 -4.72 8.98
C THR A 5 -14.25 -3.60 7.95
N VAL A 6 -13.74 -2.44 8.33
CA VAL A 6 -13.64 -1.25 7.48
C VAL A 6 -12.17 -1.05 7.13
N LEU A 7 -11.85 -1.21 5.85
CA LEU A 7 -10.51 -0.93 5.35
C LEU A 7 -10.33 0.58 5.15
N THR A 8 -9.17 1.11 5.53
CA THR A 8 -8.85 2.52 5.32
C THR A 8 -7.47 2.68 4.70
N ASP A 9 -7.39 3.57 3.72
CA ASP A 9 -6.16 4.12 3.13
C ASP A 9 -6.00 5.61 3.48
N PHE A 10 -6.76 6.09 4.48
CA PHE A 10 -6.84 7.50 4.90
C PHE A 10 -7.35 8.49 3.83
N SER A 11 -7.96 8.01 2.75
CA SER A 11 -8.63 8.88 1.78
C SER A 11 -10.01 9.34 2.27
N GLU A 12 -10.53 10.42 1.67
CA GLU A 12 -11.91 10.87 1.90
C GLU A 12 -12.95 9.76 1.58
N ARG A 13 -12.62 8.88 0.63
CA ARG A 13 -13.49 7.74 0.27
C ARG A 13 -13.56 6.73 1.41
N ALA A 14 -12.43 6.40 2.03
CA ALA A 14 -12.38 5.54 3.20
C ALA A 14 -13.09 6.17 4.41
N GLU A 15 -13.01 7.49 4.58
CA GLU A 15 -13.77 8.20 5.62
C GLU A 15 -15.28 8.04 5.43
N ASN A 16 -15.78 8.26 4.22
CA ASN A 16 -17.20 8.07 3.90
C ASN A 16 -17.66 6.62 4.13
N ALA A 17 -16.83 5.63 3.77
CA ALA A 17 -17.09 4.22 4.04
C ALA A 17 -17.15 3.92 5.55
N ALA A 18 -16.24 4.48 6.35
CA ALA A 18 -16.23 4.34 7.80
C ALA A 18 -17.46 4.97 8.45
N ARG A 19 -17.87 6.16 7.98
CA ARG A 19 -19.10 6.83 8.44
C ARG A 19 -20.33 5.97 8.14
N TYR A 20 -20.44 5.42 6.94
CA TYR A 20 -21.56 4.53 6.60
C TYR A 20 -21.55 3.25 7.44
N ALA A 21 -20.38 2.62 7.61
CA ALA A 21 -20.22 1.43 8.44
C ALA A 21 -20.62 1.66 9.89
N LEU A 22 -20.37 2.85 10.46
CA LEU A 22 -20.82 3.24 11.79
C LEU A 22 -22.35 3.16 11.93
N HIS A 23 -23.08 3.79 11.00
CA HIS A 23 -24.54 3.75 11.01
C HIS A 23 -25.07 2.32 10.80
N LEU A 24 -24.44 1.57 9.89
CA LEU A 24 -24.81 0.18 9.65
C LEU A 24 -24.59 -0.70 10.88
N ALA A 25 -23.47 -0.53 11.58
CA ALA A 25 -23.14 -1.28 12.79
C ALA A 25 -24.13 -1.01 13.94
N GLN A 26 -24.59 0.24 14.08
CA GLN A 26 -25.63 0.60 15.04
C GLN A 26 -26.93 -0.16 14.77
N HIS A 27 -27.38 -0.21 13.50
CA HIS A 27 -28.58 -0.95 13.12
C HIS A 27 -28.44 -2.46 13.30
N LEU A 28 -27.25 -3.01 13.00
CA LEU A 28 -27.00 -4.45 13.05
C LEU A 28 -26.59 -4.96 14.43
N GLN A 29 -26.36 -4.05 15.39
CA GLN A 29 -25.68 -4.34 16.66
C GLN A 29 -24.39 -5.13 16.43
N ALA A 30 -23.56 -4.61 15.52
CA ALA A 30 -22.29 -5.20 15.14
C ALA A 30 -21.12 -4.38 15.69
N ASN A 31 -19.98 -5.04 15.90
CA ASN A 31 -18.72 -4.36 16.19
C ASN A 31 -18.12 -3.80 14.91
N ILE A 32 -17.19 -2.84 15.05
CA ILE A 32 -16.40 -2.32 13.94
C ILE A 32 -14.92 -2.56 14.23
N ILE A 33 -14.19 -3.00 13.20
CA ILE A 33 -12.73 -2.98 13.16
C ILE A 33 -12.34 -2.01 12.05
N LEU A 34 -11.61 -0.95 12.40
CA LEU A 34 -10.95 -0.09 11.42
C LEU A 34 -9.54 -0.65 11.15
N TYR A 35 -9.24 -0.93 9.90
CA TYR A 35 -8.00 -1.64 9.52
C TYR A 35 -7.27 -0.91 8.39
N HIS A 36 -6.01 -0.56 8.66
CA HIS A 36 -5.10 -0.03 7.65
C HIS A 36 -4.01 -1.06 7.38
N SER A 37 -3.88 -1.51 6.14
CA SER A 37 -2.76 -2.33 5.70
C SER A 37 -1.68 -1.45 5.10
N PHE A 38 -0.45 -1.63 5.57
CA PHE A 38 0.73 -1.04 4.96
C PHE A 38 1.77 -2.13 4.73
N LEU A 39 2.60 -1.94 3.71
CA LEU A 39 3.78 -2.78 3.53
C LEU A 39 4.76 -2.44 4.63
N VAL A 40 5.11 -3.42 5.46
CA VAL A 40 6.27 -3.28 6.34
C VAL A 40 7.49 -3.21 5.44
N PRO A 41 8.29 -2.13 5.47
CA PRO A 41 9.55 -2.09 4.74
C PRO A 41 10.35 -3.33 5.14
N ALA A 42 10.84 -4.09 4.16
CA ALA A 42 11.79 -5.15 4.46
C ALA A 42 12.92 -4.51 5.28
N SER A 43 13.16 -4.99 6.50
CA SER A 43 14.43 -4.72 7.17
C SER A 43 15.49 -5.25 6.22
N GLU A 44 16.20 -4.36 5.54
CA GLU A 44 17.12 -4.67 4.45
C GLU A 44 17.88 -5.98 4.74
N PRO A 45 17.62 -7.09 4.03
CA PRO A 45 18.57 -8.18 4.04
C PRO A 45 19.72 -7.70 3.16
N LEU A 46 20.79 -7.23 3.79
CA LEU A 46 22.09 -6.87 3.24
C LEU A 46 22.04 -6.30 1.82
N SER A 47 22.23 -4.99 1.66
CA SER A 47 23.08 -4.40 0.60
C SER A 47 23.34 -5.32 -0.60
N GLY A 48 22.28 -5.72 -1.30
CA GLY A 48 22.38 -6.43 -2.55
C GLY A 48 22.70 -5.33 -3.51
N GLN A 49 23.98 -5.03 -3.69
CA GLN A 49 24.41 -4.18 -4.77
C GLN A 49 23.77 -4.77 -6.03
N VAL A 50 22.73 -4.11 -6.52
CA VAL A 50 22.28 -4.31 -7.89
C VAL A 50 23.40 -3.70 -8.73
N TYR A 51 24.45 -4.49 -8.92
CA TYR A 51 25.41 -4.23 -9.98
C TYR A 51 24.61 -4.40 -11.26
N TRP A 52 24.22 -3.27 -11.85
CA TRP A 52 23.86 -3.26 -13.26
C TRP A 52 24.93 -4.07 -14.00
N SER A 53 24.49 -5.04 -14.80
CA SER A 53 25.42 -5.74 -15.65
C SER A 53 26.15 -4.68 -16.50
N MET A 54 27.44 -4.87 -16.79
CA MET A 54 28.17 -3.94 -17.67
C MET A 54 27.45 -3.78 -19.02
N GLU A 55 26.70 -4.79 -19.43
CA GLU A 55 25.84 -4.83 -20.61
C GLU A 55 24.75 -3.75 -20.56
N GLU A 56 24.05 -3.63 -19.43
CA GLU A 56 23.00 -2.62 -19.22
C GLU A 56 23.58 -1.20 -19.13
N LEU A 57 24.74 -1.04 -18.48
CA LEU A 57 25.44 0.24 -18.41
C LEU A 57 25.85 0.75 -19.80
N ILE A 58 26.36 -0.15 -20.65
CA ILE A 58 26.76 0.18 -22.02
C ILE A 58 25.54 0.54 -22.89
N LEU A 59 24.39 -0.10 -22.67
CA LEU A 59 23.18 0.21 -23.43
C LEU A 59 22.66 1.61 -23.09
N CYS A 60 22.62 1.97 -21.81
CA CYS A 60 22.20 3.30 -21.36
C CYS A 60 23.14 4.42 -21.83
N SER A 61 24.46 4.20 -21.91
CA SER A 61 25.39 5.22 -22.39
C SER A 61 25.21 5.49 -23.90
N ARG A 62 24.92 4.44 -24.69
CA ARG A 62 24.75 4.56 -26.14
C ARG A 62 23.49 5.33 -26.55
N THR A 63 22.42 5.20 -25.78
CA THR A 63 21.17 5.92 -26.07
C THR A 63 21.24 7.39 -25.64
N ALA A 64 22.06 7.71 -24.62
CA ALA A 64 22.30 9.08 -24.17
C ALA A 64 23.15 9.91 -25.16
N GLU A 65 24.03 9.26 -25.94
CA GLU A 65 24.89 9.90 -26.95
C GLU A 65 24.21 10.05 -28.33
N SER A 66 22.98 9.56 -28.47
CA SER A 66 22.21 9.52 -29.73
C SER A 66 21.17 10.66 -29.86
N ASN A 67 21.27 11.70 -29.02
CA ASN A 67 20.38 12.87 -29.03
C ASN A 67 21.22 14.16 -28.98
#